data_AF-A0A0F9MZN9-F1
#
_entry.id   AF-A0A0F9MZN9-F1
#
_cell.length_a   1.000
_cell.length_b   1.000
_cell.length_c   1.000
_cell.angle_alpha   90.00
_cell.angle_beta   90.00
_cell.angle_gamma   90.00
#
_symmetry.space_group_name_H-M   'P 1'
#
loop_
_entity.id
_entity.type
_entity.pdbx_description
1 polymer ?
#
loop_
_entity_poly.entity_id
_entity_poly.type
_entity_poly.pdbx_seq_one_letter_code
_entity_poly.pdbx_strand_id
1 'polypeptide(L)'
;MRRNKKTRSDSVSRFTGVYHDDRYDNYQASIKGDAGKVSLGAHPSELEAAIAVNVAAMKLGAAPPNRLTSTEKHEVNRDRIQRRADALKHRRKLEKRLPKIKGVKGPEYKIQQKIIRFLGARGWFVKVMTGTMYQWGMPDLFACHPKYGIKLIEIKNPESYSFTSGQYSEFPKLQLHGAPVYVMTAATEDNYKRLFQPSNLWKYMTGIAED
;
A
#
# COMPACT_ATOMS: atom_id res chain seq x y z
N MET A 1 30.41 13.00 -23.19
CA MET A 1 29.83 14.28 -22.71
C MET A 1 30.49 14.65 -21.38
N ARG A 2 31.35 15.69 -21.37
CA ARG A 2 31.94 16.23 -20.14
C ARG A 2 30.84 17.02 -19.39
N ARG A 3 30.41 16.52 -18.23
CA ARG A 3 29.55 17.32 -17.32
C ARG A 3 30.40 18.48 -16.80
N ASN A 4 30.01 19.71 -17.14
CA ASN A 4 30.56 20.92 -16.54
C ASN A 4 30.46 20.79 -15.01
N LYS A 5 31.58 20.84 -14.31
CA LYS A 5 31.62 21.00 -12.86
C LYS A 5 31.04 22.38 -12.54
N LYS A 6 29.75 22.45 -12.21
CA LYS A 6 29.16 23.64 -11.56
C LYS A 6 29.97 23.92 -10.30
N THR A 7 30.50 25.13 -10.19
CA THR A 7 31.18 25.63 -9.00
C THR A 7 30.20 25.67 -7.84
N ARG A 8 30.67 25.27 -6.66
CA ARG A 8 29.91 25.03 -5.40
C ARG A 8 29.11 26.23 -4.85
N SER A 9 29.06 27.37 -5.52
CA SER A 9 28.44 28.60 -5.00
C SER A 9 26.93 28.68 -5.20
N ASP A 10 26.34 27.88 -6.10
CA ASP A 10 24.94 28.10 -6.54
C ASP A 10 23.92 27.17 -5.86
N SER A 11 24.33 26.34 -4.90
CA SER A 11 23.47 25.32 -4.26
C SER A 11 22.93 25.69 -2.87
N VAL A 12 23.23 26.90 -2.39
CA VAL A 12 22.76 27.36 -1.08
C VAL A 12 21.39 28.02 -1.25
N SER A 13 20.36 27.41 -0.65
CA SER A 13 19.02 27.97 -0.61
C SER A 13 19.02 29.34 0.06
N ARG A 14 18.12 30.24 -0.36
CA ARG A 14 17.87 31.50 0.37
C ARG A 14 17.17 31.29 1.71
N PHE A 15 16.67 30.09 1.97
CA PHE A 15 15.97 29.75 3.19
C PHE A 15 16.87 29.01 4.17
N THR A 16 16.76 29.40 5.44
CA THR A 16 17.47 28.74 6.53
C THR A 16 17.03 27.28 6.64
N GLY A 17 18.00 26.38 6.73
CA GLY A 17 17.75 24.95 6.91
C GLY A 17 17.35 24.20 5.63
N VAL A 18 17.38 24.86 4.47
CA VAL A 18 17.06 24.29 3.16
C VAL A 18 18.32 24.17 2.30
N TYR A 19 18.44 23.10 1.54
CA TYR A 19 19.54 22.91 0.57
C TYR A 19 19.08 22.06 -0.60
N HIS A 20 19.57 22.34 -1.80
CA HIS A 20 19.26 21.55 -3.00
C HIS A 20 20.16 20.31 -3.04
N ASP A 21 19.56 19.17 -3.36
CA ASP A 21 20.24 17.89 -3.57
C ASP A 21 20.23 17.56 -5.07
N ASP A 22 21.33 17.89 -5.73
CA ASP A 22 21.56 17.66 -7.16
C ASP A 22 21.38 16.19 -7.58
N ARG A 23 21.51 15.22 -6.66
CA ARG A 23 21.42 13.80 -7.00
C ARG A 23 19.98 13.39 -7.32
N TYR A 24 19.02 14.00 -6.63
CA TYR A 24 17.60 13.66 -6.74
C TYR A 24 16.76 14.82 -7.28
N ASP A 25 17.42 15.93 -7.63
CA ASP A 25 16.82 17.17 -8.10
C ASP A 25 15.66 17.63 -7.20
N ASN A 26 15.94 17.70 -5.90
CA ASN A 26 14.97 18.08 -4.90
C ASN A 26 15.60 18.95 -3.80
N TYR A 27 14.78 19.48 -2.91
CA TYR A 27 15.20 20.31 -1.79
C TYR A 27 15.06 19.55 -0.49
N GLN A 28 16.15 19.44 0.25
CA GLN A 28 16.17 18.84 1.57
C GLN A 28 15.90 19.92 2.62
N ALA A 29 15.03 19.59 3.57
CA ALA A 29 14.75 20.45 4.72
C ALA A 29 15.35 19.84 5.98
N SER A 30 15.90 20.68 6.86
CA SER A 30 16.45 20.25 8.14
C SER A 30 16.38 21.35 9.18
N ILE A 31 16.29 20.97 10.44
CA ILE A 31 16.27 21.89 11.58
C ILE A 31 17.29 21.43 12.63
N LYS A 32 17.90 22.38 13.35
CA LYS A 32 18.81 22.08 14.46
C LYS A 32 17.99 22.04 15.75
N GLY A 33 17.97 20.89 16.41
CA GLY A 33 17.44 20.72 17.78
C GLY A 33 18.58 20.47 18.77
N ASP A 34 18.23 20.23 20.03
CA ASP A 34 19.19 20.03 21.13
C ASP A 34 20.07 18.79 20.90
N ALA A 35 19.48 17.72 20.36
CA ALA A 35 20.17 16.48 20.01
C ALA A 35 20.89 16.54 18.64
N GLY A 36 20.95 17.71 18.00
CA GLY A 36 21.61 17.91 16.71
C GLY A 36 20.66 18.16 15.54
N LYS A 37 21.13 17.89 14.32
CA LYS A 37 20.41 18.20 13.08
C LYS A 37 19.37 17.11 12.79
N VAL A 38 18.10 17.49 12.69
CA VAL A 38 16.97 16.61 12.34
C VAL A 38 16.59 16.85 10.88
N SER A 39 16.51 15.79 10.08
CA SER A 39 16.02 15.85 8.71
C SER A 39 14.48 15.94 8.68
N LEU A 40 13.95 16.81 7.83
CA LEU A 40 12.52 17.00 7.58
C LEU A 40 12.09 16.43 6.21
N GLY A 41 12.98 15.64 5.59
CA GLY A 41 12.74 14.98 4.31
C GLY A 41 13.02 15.83 3.08
N ALA A 42 12.76 15.21 1.94
CA ALA A 42 12.90 15.79 0.61
C ALA A 42 11.58 16.45 0.15
N HIS A 43 11.72 17.59 -0.53
CA HIS A 43 10.63 18.41 -1.03
C HIS A 43 10.89 18.78 -2.49
N PRO A 44 9.86 18.88 -3.33
CA PRO A 44 10.04 19.15 -4.76
C PRO A 44 10.38 20.61 -5.07
N SER A 45 10.21 21.53 -4.11
CA SER A 45 10.54 22.93 -4.30
C SER A 45 11.17 23.53 -3.04
N GLU A 46 11.96 24.57 -3.26
CA GLU A 46 12.65 25.32 -2.22
C GLU A 46 11.66 25.91 -1.19
N LEU A 47 10.55 26.46 -1.69
CA LEU A 47 9.48 27.03 -0.86
C LEU A 47 8.78 25.98 0.00
N GLU A 48 8.55 24.78 -0.54
CA GLU A 48 7.93 23.70 0.24
C GLU A 48 8.85 23.21 1.36
N ALA A 49 10.16 23.10 1.09
CA ALA A 49 11.17 22.82 2.11
C ALA A 49 11.21 23.92 3.18
N ALA A 50 11.15 25.20 2.79
CA ALA A 50 11.14 26.33 3.73
C ALA A 50 9.90 26.33 4.64
N ILE A 51 8.73 25.99 4.09
CA ILE A 51 7.49 25.79 4.86
C ILE A 51 7.67 24.63 5.84
N ALA A 52 8.29 23.52 5.44
CA ALA A 52 8.54 22.39 6.32
C ALA A 52 9.44 22.78 7.51
N VAL A 53 10.51 23.56 7.27
CA VAL A 53 11.36 24.11 8.34
C VAL A 53 10.57 25.00 9.28
N ASN A 54 9.74 25.91 8.77
CA ASN A 54 8.90 26.78 9.59
C ASN A 54 7.91 25.99 10.47
N VAL A 55 7.23 25.00 9.88
CA VAL A 55 6.30 24.14 10.61
C VAL A 55 7.01 23.35 11.70
N ALA A 56 8.21 22.84 11.43
CA ALA A 56 9.01 22.14 12.43
C ALA A 56 9.45 23.08 13.57
N ALA A 57 9.92 24.30 13.25
CA ALA A 57 10.30 25.30 14.24
C ALA A 57 9.13 25.66 15.18
N MET A 58 7.94 25.93 14.61
CA MET A 58 6.75 26.23 15.41
C MET A 58 6.32 25.06 16.30
N LYS A 59 6.46 23.81 15.83
CA LYS A 59 6.18 22.62 16.65
C LYS A 59 7.15 22.46 17.82
N LEU A 60 8.36 22.99 17.71
CA LEU A 60 9.36 23.04 18.78
C LEU A 60 9.22 24.29 19.66
N GLY A 61 8.17 25.10 19.47
CA GLY A 61 7.96 26.35 20.22
C GLY A 61 8.86 27.51 19.77
N ALA A 62 9.58 27.37 18.66
CA ALA A 62 10.42 28.43 18.10
C ALA A 62 9.67 29.26 17.05
N ALA A 63 10.12 30.50 16.85
CA ALA A 63 9.62 31.34 15.76
C ALA A 63 10.02 30.76 14.39
N PRO A 64 9.19 30.91 13.34
CA PRO A 64 9.50 30.44 12.01
C PRO A 64 10.72 31.20 11.44
N PRO A 65 11.83 30.51 11.08
CA PRO A 65 13.05 31.18 10.63
C PRO A 65 12.93 31.79 9.23
N ASN A 66 12.01 31.29 8.40
CA ASN A 66 11.86 31.71 7.01
C ASN A 66 10.64 32.63 6.85
N ARG A 67 10.85 33.90 6.49
CA ARG A 67 9.75 34.86 6.24
C ARG A 67 9.23 34.71 4.82
N LEU A 68 8.13 33.97 4.69
CA LEU A 68 7.44 33.75 3.41
C LEU A 68 6.36 34.83 3.20
N THR A 69 6.39 35.45 2.02
CA THR A 69 5.36 36.36 1.53
C THR A 69 4.03 35.63 1.32
N SER A 70 2.92 36.38 1.25
CA SER A 70 1.61 35.83 0.91
C SER A 70 1.63 35.16 -0.47
N THR A 71 2.28 35.79 -1.45
CA THR A 71 2.42 35.27 -2.81
C THR A 71 3.11 33.91 -2.84
N GLU A 72 4.24 33.74 -2.14
CA GLU A 72 4.97 32.46 -2.06
C GLU A 72 4.13 31.36 -1.40
N LYS A 73 3.38 31.68 -0.34
CA LYS A 73 2.47 30.71 0.29
C LYS A 73 1.36 30.28 -0.67
N HIS A 74 0.80 31.21 -1.43
CA HIS A 74 -0.21 30.93 -2.44
C HIS A 74 0.34 30.08 -3.59
N GLU A 75 1.57 30.34 -4.01
CA GLU A 75 2.25 29.55 -5.04
C GLU A 75 2.39 28.08 -4.64
N VAL A 76 2.94 27.80 -3.44
CA VAL A 76 3.05 26.41 -2.95
C VAL A 76 1.69 25.73 -2.85
N ASN A 77 0.66 26.47 -2.42
CA ASN A 77 -0.69 25.90 -2.34
C ASN A 77 -1.25 25.55 -3.73
N ARG A 78 -1.07 26.42 -4.73
CA ARG A 78 -1.48 26.13 -6.12
C ARG A 78 -0.76 24.91 -6.66
N ASP A 79 0.55 24.80 -6.45
CA ASP A 79 1.35 23.66 -6.90
C ASP A 79 0.92 22.34 -6.24
N ARG A 80 0.59 22.38 -4.95
CA ARG A 80 0.05 21.20 -4.24
C ARG A 80 -1.29 20.75 -4.80
N ILE A 81 -2.19 21.69 -5.08
CA ILE A 81 -3.50 21.41 -5.68
C ILE A 81 -3.31 20.81 -7.08
N GLN A 82 -2.45 21.41 -7.90
CA GLN A 82 -2.18 20.95 -9.25
C GLN A 82 -1.60 19.53 -9.27
N ARG A 83 -0.57 19.25 -8.45
CA ARG A 83 0.02 17.91 -8.32
C ARG A 83 -1.00 16.85 -7.87
N ARG A 84 -1.91 17.19 -6.96
CA ARG A 84 -3.00 16.29 -6.55
C ARG A 84 -3.96 16.02 -7.70
N ALA A 85 -4.33 17.05 -8.47
CA ALA A 85 -5.19 16.89 -9.64
C ALA A 85 -4.54 16.00 -10.71
N ASP A 86 -3.25 16.19 -10.98
CA ASP A 86 -2.48 15.39 -11.94
C ASP A 86 -2.31 13.94 -11.48
N ALA A 87 -2.01 13.71 -10.20
CA ALA A 87 -1.96 12.36 -9.62
C ALA A 87 -3.31 11.64 -9.74
N LEU A 88 -4.42 12.34 -9.51
CA LEU A 88 -5.77 11.78 -9.66
C LEU A 88 -6.09 11.45 -11.13
N LYS A 89 -5.71 12.33 -12.05
CA LYS A 89 -5.86 12.11 -13.50
C LYS A 89 -5.04 10.90 -13.96
N HIS A 90 -3.80 10.77 -13.48
CA HIS A 90 -2.93 9.63 -13.76
C HIS A 90 -3.53 8.33 -13.21
N ARG A 91 -4.02 8.32 -11.96
CA ARG A 91 -4.68 7.15 -11.36
C ARG A 91 -5.90 6.70 -12.15
N ARG A 92 -6.79 7.63 -12.54
CA ARG A 92 -7.95 7.34 -13.40
C ARG A 92 -7.54 6.76 -14.76
N LYS A 93 -6.45 7.25 -15.34
CA LYS A 93 -5.91 6.72 -16.60
C LYS A 93 -5.39 5.29 -16.43
N LEU A 94 -4.71 4.99 -15.33
CA LEU A 94 -4.27 3.63 -15.00
C LEU A 94 -5.45 2.69 -14.77
N GLU A 95 -6.46 3.11 -14.00
CA GLU A 95 -7.68 2.33 -13.76
C GLU A 95 -8.41 1.97 -15.06
N LYS A 96 -8.44 2.89 -16.05
CA LYS A 96 -9.02 2.61 -17.38
C LYS A 96 -8.18 1.65 -18.22
N ARG A 97 -6.87 1.57 -17.99
CA ARG A 97 -5.94 0.70 -18.73
C ARG A 97 -5.84 -0.71 -18.16
N LEU A 98 -6.26 -0.92 -16.91
CA LEU A 98 -6.34 -2.26 -16.36
C LEU A 98 -7.34 -3.07 -17.21
N PRO A 99 -6.94 -4.24 -17.74
CA PRO A 99 -7.84 -5.07 -18.51
C PRO A 99 -9.07 -5.35 -17.65
N LYS A 100 -10.25 -4.96 -18.15
CA LYS A 100 -11.52 -5.39 -17.58
C LYS A 100 -11.61 -6.88 -17.85
N ILE A 101 -11.07 -7.70 -16.94
CA ILE A 101 -11.23 -9.15 -16.97
C ILE A 101 -12.75 -9.37 -16.88
N LYS A 102 -13.41 -9.61 -18.02
CA LYS A 102 -14.81 -10.03 -18.09
C LYS A 102 -14.86 -11.50 -17.68
N GLY A 103 -14.52 -11.77 -16.42
CA GLY A 103 -14.80 -13.07 -15.82
C GLY A 103 -16.31 -13.24 -15.71
N VAL A 104 -16.80 -14.44 -15.99
CA VAL A 104 -18.16 -14.85 -15.61
C VAL A 104 -18.30 -14.59 -14.12
N LYS A 105 -19.18 -13.64 -13.75
CA LYS A 105 -19.37 -13.22 -12.35
C LYS A 105 -20.26 -14.23 -11.62
N GLY A 106 -19.74 -15.44 -11.43
CA GLY A 106 -20.39 -16.50 -10.66
C GLY A 106 -20.60 -16.11 -9.19
N PRO A 107 -21.35 -16.92 -8.43
CA PRO A 107 -21.57 -16.71 -7.00
C PRO A 107 -20.26 -16.53 -6.20
N GLU A 108 -19.23 -17.33 -6.50
CA GLU A 108 -17.92 -17.25 -5.83
C GLU A 108 -17.24 -15.89 -6.04
N TYR A 109 -17.32 -15.31 -7.25
CA TYR A 109 -16.80 -13.97 -7.50
C TYR A 109 -17.50 -12.93 -6.61
N LYS A 110 -18.82 -13.04 -6.40
CA LYS A 110 -19.54 -12.11 -5.52
C LYS A 110 -19.09 -12.27 -4.05
N ILE A 111 -18.87 -13.51 -3.60
CA ILE A 111 -18.35 -13.81 -2.26
C ILE A 111 -16.94 -13.23 -2.10
N GLN A 112 -16.06 -13.46 -3.08
CA GLN A 112 -14.70 -12.93 -3.14
C GLN A 112 -14.66 -11.41 -2.98
N GLN A 113 -15.46 -10.69 -3.77
CA GLN A 113 -15.50 -9.22 -3.70
C GLN A 113 -15.99 -8.72 -2.33
N LYS A 114 -16.95 -9.42 -1.70
CA LYS A 114 -17.41 -9.10 -0.35
C LYS A 114 -16.28 -9.33 0.68
N ILE A 115 -15.56 -10.44 0.59
CA ILE A 115 -14.44 -10.77 1.50
C ILE A 115 -13.30 -9.76 1.35
N ILE A 116 -12.90 -9.41 0.12
CA ILE A 116 -11.84 -8.41 -0.13
C ILE A 116 -12.19 -7.08 0.56
N ARG A 117 -13.43 -6.59 0.38
CA ARG A 117 -13.88 -5.35 1.02
C ARG A 117 -13.91 -5.48 2.55
N PHE A 118 -14.42 -6.60 3.06
CA PHE A 118 -14.55 -6.87 4.48
C PHE A 118 -13.19 -6.89 5.21
N LEU A 119 -12.19 -7.55 4.60
CA LEU A 119 -10.82 -7.59 5.11
C LEU A 119 -10.12 -6.24 4.95
N GLY A 120 -10.28 -5.57 3.80
CA GLY A 120 -9.71 -4.24 3.56
C GLY A 120 -10.17 -3.20 4.58
N ALA A 121 -11.46 -3.22 4.94
CA ALA A 121 -12.01 -2.36 6.00
C ALA A 121 -11.39 -2.61 7.39
N ARG A 122 -10.73 -3.76 7.59
CA ARG A 122 -10.05 -4.16 8.84
C ARG A 122 -8.52 -4.05 8.73
N GLY A 123 -8.02 -3.29 7.76
CA GLY A 123 -6.59 -2.97 7.62
C GLY A 123 -5.76 -4.04 6.91
N TRP A 124 -6.39 -5.04 6.30
CA TRP A 124 -5.68 -6.02 5.49
C TRP A 124 -5.32 -5.45 4.12
N PHE A 125 -4.10 -5.72 3.65
CA PHE A 125 -3.77 -5.64 2.24
C PHE A 125 -4.14 -6.96 1.57
N VAL A 126 -5.04 -6.93 0.59
CA VAL A 126 -5.55 -8.13 -0.08
C VAL A 126 -5.29 -8.04 -1.58
N LYS A 127 -4.76 -9.12 -2.15
CA LYS A 127 -4.49 -9.26 -3.58
C LYS A 127 -5.12 -10.54 -4.10
N VAL A 128 -5.87 -10.43 -5.19
CA VAL A 128 -6.37 -11.60 -5.93
C VAL A 128 -5.18 -12.32 -6.56
N MET A 129 -5.11 -13.62 -6.31
CA MET A 129 -4.16 -14.51 -6.95
C MET A 129 -4.85 -15.12 -8.18
N THR A 130 -4.21 -15.01 -9.33
CA THR A 130 -4.67 -15.65 -10.56
C THR A 130 -3.67 -16.75 -10.89
N GLY A 131 -4.15 -17.99 -10.97
CA GLY A 131 -3.33 -19.10 -11.43
C GLY A 131 -2.86 -18.85 -12.86
N THR A 132 -1.55 -18.96 -13.09
CA THR A 132 -0.99 -19.07 -14.44
C THR A 132 -0.93 -20.55 -14.83
N MET A 133 -0.60 -20.84 -16.10
CA MET A 133 -0.43 -22.23 -16.57
C MET A 133 0.63 -23.03 -15.78
N TYR A 134 1.49 -22.36 -15.00
CA TYR A 134 2.52 -22.99 -14.17
C TYR A 134 2.18 -22.99 -12.67
N GLN A 135 1.05 -22.41 -12.27
CA GLN A 135 0.67 -22.20 -10.88
C GLN A 135 -0.73 -22.76 -10.62
N TRP A 136 -0.83 -24.08 -10.77
CA TRP A 136 -2.08 -24.81 -10.57
C TRP A 136 -2.36 -24.97 -9.08
N GLY A 137 -3.63 -24.95 -8.68
CA GLY A 137 -4.01 -25.13 -7.29
C GLY A 137 -3.57 -24.01 -6.35
N MET A 138 -3.33 -22.79 -6.87
CA MET A 138 -3.08 -21.63 -6.01
C MET A 138 -4.36 -21.14 -5.34
N PRO A 139 -4.30 -20.68 -4.07
CA PRO A 139 -5.45 -20.08 -3.39
C PRO A 139 -5.94 -18.82 -4.10
N ASP A 140 -7.22 -18.47 -3.92
CA ASP A 140 -7.83 -17.31 -4.58
C ASP A 140 -7.27 -15.95 -4.14
N LEU A 141 -6.91 -15.79 -2.86
CA LEU A 141 -6.45 -14.54 -2.29
C LEU A 141 -5.15 -14.70 -1.49
N PHE A 142 -4.28 -13.72 -1.66
CA PHE A 142 -3.21 -13.39 -0.72
C PHE A 142 -3.67 -12.23 0.16
N ALA A 143 -3.62 -12.38 1.47
CA ALA A 143 -3.92 -11.31 2.41
C ALA A 143 -2.77 -11.14 3.41
N CYS A 144 -2.32 -9.91 3.66
CA CYS A 144 -1.34 -9.63 4.71
C CYS A 144 -1.79 -8.47 5.61
N HIS A 145 -1.44 -8.58 6.89
CA HIS A 145 -1.76 -7.60 7.91
C HIS A 145 -0.56 -7.39 8.84
N PRO A 146 -0.18 -6.14 9.18
CA PRO A 146 1.01 -5.86 9.99
C PRO A 146 1.05 -6.62 11.33
N LYS A 147 -0.12 -6.78 11.97
CA LYS A 147 -0.26 -7.47 13.27
C LYS A 147 -0.44 -8.98 13.16
N TYR A 148 -1.04 -9.49 12.09
CA TYR A 148 -1.54 -10.88 12.04
C TYR A 148 -0.82 -11.75 10.99
N GLY A 149 0.17 -11.17 10.30
CA GLY A 149 0.97 -11.86 9.30
C GLY A 149 0.24 -12.09 7.99
N ILE A 150 0.63 -13.16 7.30
CA ILE A 150 0.13 -13.53 5.97
C ILE A 150 -0.93 -14.63 6.12
N LYS A 151 -1.96 -14.57 5.27
CA LYS A 151 -3.00 -15.59 5.10
C LYS A 151 -3.19 -15.87 3.62
N LEU A 152 -3.22 -17.15 3.26
CA LEU A 152 -3.67 -17.60 1.96
C LEU A 152 -5.13 -18.03 2.11
N ILE A 153 -6.01 -17.50 1.27
CA ILE A 153 -7.45 -17.71 1.42
C ILE A 153 -8.03 -18.27 0.14
N GLU A 154 -8.66 -19.44 0.25
CA GLU A 154 -9.49 -20.06 -0.78
C GLU A 154 -10.96 -19.69 -0.52
N ILE A 155 -11.70 -19.39 -1.59
CA ILE A 155 -13.09 -18.98 -1.51
C ILE A 155 -13.96 -20.06 -2.15
N LYS A 156 -14.95 -20.53 -1.40
CA LYS A 156 -15.89 -21.54 -1.87
C LYS A 156 -17.33 -21.05 -1.74
N ASN A 157 -18.18 -21.42 -2.69
CA ASN A 157 -19.62 -21.24 -2.55
C ASN A 157 -20.19 -22.26 -1.55
N PRO A 158 -20.81 -21.84 -0.44
CA PRO A 158 -21.32 -22.80 0.55
C PRO A 158 -22.42 -23.72 0.02
N GLU A 159 -23.18 -23.29 -1.00
CA GLU A 159 -24.27 -24.10 -1.57
C GLU A 159 -23.77 -25.24 -2.45
N SER A 160 -22.60 -25.06 -3.07
CA SER A 160 -22.01 -26.04 -3.97
C SER A 160 -20.54 -25.71 -4.15
N TYR A 161 -19.67 -26.53 -3.55
CA TYR A 161 -18.24 -26.40 -3.71
C TYR A 161 -17.58 -27.73 -4.04
N SER A 162 -16.49 -27.65 -4.78
CA SER A 162 -15.53 -28.74 -4.97
C SER A 162 -14.13 -28.16 -5.05
N PHE A 163 -13.14 -28.93 -4.60
CA PHE A 163 -11.75 -28.62 -4.84
C PHE A 163 -11.31 -29.23 -6.17
N THR A 164 -10.48 -28.49 -6.90
CA THR A 164 -9.85 -29.04 -8.11
C THR A 164 -8.78 -30.06 -7.73
N SER A 165 -8.42 -30.96 -8.65
CA SER A 165 -7.31 -31.92 -8.43
C SER A 165 -5.99 -31.23 -8.07
N GLY A 166 -5.73 -30.06 -8.67
CA GLY A 166 -4.57 -29.22 -8.32
C GLY A 166 -4.62 -28.71 -6.89
N GLN A 167 -5.78 -28.28 -6.40
CA GLN A 167 -5.94 -27.84 -5.00
C GLN A 167 -5.73 -29.00 -4.02
N TYR A 168 -6.25 -30.20 -4.35
CA TYR A 168 -5.99 -31.41 -3.55
C TYR A 168 -4.50 -31.76 -3.45
N SER A 169 -3.73 -31.54 -4.53
CA SER A 169 -2.28 -31.75 -4.54
C SER A 169 -1.50 -30.67 -3.80
N GLU A 170 -1.83 -29.40 -4.02
CA GLU A 170 -0.96 -28.28 -3.61
C GLU A 170 -1.26 -27.74 -2.22
N PHE A 171 -2.52 -27.67 -1.80
CA PHE A 171 -2.85 -27.08 -0.49
C PHE A 171 -2.22 -27.84 0.69
N PRO A 172 -2.17 -29.19 0.72
CA PRO A 172 -1.44 -29.91 1.75
C PRO A 172 0.05 -29.59 1.79
N LYS A 173 0.70 -29.43 0.63
CA LYS A 173 2.12 -29.06 0.53
C LYS A 173 2.36 -27.66 1.08
N LEU A 174 1.54 -26.69 0.68
CA LEU A 174 1.62 -25.32 1.22
C LEU A 174 1.53 -25.32 2.74
N GLN A 175 0.56 -26.04 3.30
CA GLN A 175 0.39 -26.13 4.74
C GLN A 175 1.58 -26.81 5.43
N LEU A 176 2.12 -27.90 4.85
CA LEU A 176 3.34 -28.57 5.33
C LEU A 176 4.55 -27.63 5.37
N HIS A 177 4.64 -26.72 4.40
CA HIS A 177 5.71 -25.72 4.30
C HIS A 177 5.40 -24.39 5.04
N GLY A 178 4.46 -24.38 5.99
CA GLY A 178 4.19 -23.24 6.85
C GLY A 178 3.37 -22.12 6.19
N ALA A 179 2.71 -22.39 5.07
CA ALA A 179 1.79 -21.49 4.39
C ALA A 179 0.34 -21.99 4.53
N PRO A 180 -0.30 -21.79 5.69
CA PRO A 180 -1.65 -22.28 5.94
C PRO A 180 -2.67 -21.63 4.99
N VAL A 181 -3.53 -22.47 4.38
CA VAL A 181 -4.63 -22.06 3.50
C VAL A 181 -5.93 -22.06 4.30
N TYR A 182 -6.67 -20.97 4.27
CA TYR A 182 -7.95 -20.82 4.96
C TYR A 182 -9.07 -20.83 3.95
N VAL A 183 -10.16 -21.54 4.25
CA VAL A 183 -11.36 -21.54 3.41
C VAL A 183 -12.37 -20.56 4.01
N MET A 184 -12.81 -19.60 3.20
CA MET A 184 -13.88 -18.67 3.55
C MET A 184 -15.06 -18.81 2.59
N THR A 185 -16.26 -18.90 3.13
CA THR A 185 -17.50 -19.03 2.34
C THR A 185 -18.36 -17.78 2.35
N ALA A 186 -18.10 -16.85 3.28
CA ALA A 186 -18.82 -15.59 3.39
C ALA A 186 -17.99 -14.50 4.08
N ALA A 187 -18.39 -13.25 3.87
CA ALA A 187 -17.83 -12.08 4.57
C ALA A 187 -18.55 -11.84 5.91
N THR A 188 -18.44 -12.81 6.83
CA THR A 188 -19.04 -12.77 8.17
C THR A 188 -17.97 -12.79 9.25
N GLU A 189 -18.31 -12.33 10.46
CA GLU A 189 -17.39 -12.37 11.62
C GLU A 189 -16.94 -13.79 11.95
N ASP A 190 -17.82 -14.78 11.81
CA ASP A 190 -17.48 -16.18 12.09
C ASP A 190 -16.43 -16.73 11.12
N ASN A 191 -16.55 -16.43 9.82
CA ASN A 191 -15.50 -16.76 8.86
C ASN A 191 -14.21 -16.00 9.15
N TYR A 192 -14.31 -14.74 9.59
CA TYR A 192 -13.14 -13.92 9.91
C TYR A 192 -12.36 -14.46 11.11
N LYS A 193 -13.05 -14.88 12.18
CA LYS A 193 -12.43 -15.48 13.37
C LYS A 193 -11.55 -16.69 13.03
N ARG A 194 -11.91 -17.45 12.00
CA ARG A 194 -11.15 -18.63 11.55
C ARG A 194 -9.75 -18.28 11.04
N LEU A 195 -9.51 -17.06 10.54
CA LEU A 195 -8.19 -16.62 10.08
C LEU A 195 -7.16 -16.54 11.23
N PHE A 196 -7.63 -16.53 12.48
CA PHE A 196 -6.80 -16.48 13.69
C PHE A 196 -6.67 -17.84 14.38
N GLN A 197 -7.31 -18.87 13.84
CA GLN A 197 -7.22 -20.24 14.32
C GLN A 197 -6.23 -21.03 13.44
N PRO A 198 -5.92 -22.29 13.78
CA PRO A 198 -5.29 -23.19 12.83
C PRO A 198 -6.09 -23.26 11.51
N SER A 199 -5.39 -23.53 10.41
CA SER A 199 -5.99 -23.72 9.09
C SER A 199 -7.23 -24.61 9.16
N ASN A 200 -8.35 -24.14 8.59
CA ASN A 200 -9.59 -24.90 8.50
C ASN A 200 -9.69 -25.72 7.20
N LEU A 201 -8.62 -25.79 6.39
CA LEU A 201 -8.59 -26.47 5.10
C LEU A 201 -9.15 -27.90 5.16
N TRP A 202 -8.66 -28.70 6.12
CA TRP A 202 -9.01 -30.12 6.20
C TRP A 202 -10.50 -30.36 6.45
N LYS A 203 -11.17 -29.45 7.18
CA LYS A 203 -12.62 -29.51 7.40
C LYS A 203 -13.38 -29.51 6.08
N TYR A 204 -12.90 -28.74 5.11
CA TYR A 204 -13.54 -28.62 3.80
C TYR A 204 -13.11 -29.73 2.85
N MET A 205 -11.87 -30.22 2.94
CA MET A 205 -11.37 -31.25 2.02
C MET A 205 -11.91 -32.65 2.33
N THR A 206 -12.20 -32.98 3.60
CA THR A 206 -12.72 -34.30 3.97
C THR A 206 -14.24 -34.40 3.87
N GLY A 207 -14.94 -33.28 3.73
CA GLY A 207 -16.40 -33.24 3.70
C GLY A 207 -17.07 -33.58 5.04
N ILE A 208 -16.30 -33.64 6.13
CA ILE A 208 -16.84 -33.86 7.47
C ILE A 208 -17.41 -32.52 7.95
N ALA A 209 -18.73 -32.36 7.85
CA ALA A 209 -19.44 -31.23 8.44
C ALA A 209 -19.30 -31.28 9.97
N GLU A 210 -19.08 -30.12 10.60
CA GLU A 210 -19.25 -29.98 12.04
C GLU A 210 -20.75 -29.86 12.31
N ASP A 211 -21.30 -30.74 13.16
CA ASP A 211 -22.61 -30.55 13.80
C ASP A 211 -22.61 -29.32 14.71
#